data_AF-A0A133NMG2-F1
#
_entry.id   AF-A0A133NMG2-F1
#
_cell.length_a   1.000
_cell.length_b   1.000
_cell.length_c   1.000
_cell.angle_alpha   90.00
_cell.angle_beta   90.00
_cell.angle_gamma   90.00
#
_symmetry.space_group_name_H-M   'P 1'
#
loop_
_entity.id
_entity.type
_entity.pdbx_description
1 polymer ?
#
loop_
_entity_poly.entity_id
_entity_poly.type
_entity_poly.pdbx_seq_one_letter_code
_entity_poly.pdbx_strand_id
1 'polypeptide(L)'
;MSTLTLSKKRTIRNDEKDKKSTKDYKRRKDYKVNKISENNKASKTSKTSKISKTSKINQINKDEELILFSEQENNDLPLLIDTKHLPGPLSMKQLCNYGAFNNLSIRSGFAQSTAKTPEGRCAVLKKLLPSGTVACAFTASWIWLGGKIPNILEIISNSHYRIKPHDHQLQVFRRKLLKKEQRMIKDLRVTSVARTICDIALTPSKNIYDEMRRVDTVCELVQKYNTSFKDCEKIIDSNPYFPGAAKAKEWIKYIIDKEDILYDY
;
A
#
# COMPACT_ATOMS: atom_id res chain seq x y z
N MET A 1 -44.36 48.82 7.62
CA MET A 1 -44.38 48.36 6.21
C MET A 1 -42.96 48.39 5.66
N SER A 2 -42.66 47.41 4.79
CA SER A 2 -41.43 47.22 4.01
C SER A 2 -40.24 46.53 4.66
N THR A 3 -40.26 45.20 4.52
CA THR A 3 -39.12 44.29 4.44
C THR A 3 -38.46 44.38 3.05
N LEU A 4 -37.14 44.56 2.96
CA LEU A 4 -36.35 44.22 1.76
C LEU A 4 -34.91 43.79 2.13
N THR A 5 -34.68 42.48 1.98
CA THR A 5 -33.52 41.80 1.35
C THR A 5 -32.09 42.20 1.72
N LEU A 6 -31.32 41.24 2.24
CA LEU A 6 -29.93 41.04 1.82
C LEU A 6 -29.53 39.55 1.92
N SER A 7 -29.74 38.81 0.83
CA SER A 7 -29.15 37.48 0.60
C SER A 7 -28.20 37.60 -0.60
N LYS A 8 -26.91 37.31 -0.40
CA LYS A 8 -25.89 36.85 -1.36
C LYS A 8 -24.50 37.32 -0.91
N LYS A 9 -23.72 36.46 -0.24
CA LYS A 9 -22.24 36.53 -0.29
C LYS A 9 -21.45 35.32 0.25
N ARG A 10 -22.04 34.13 0.38
CA ARG A 10 -21.32 32.95 0.94
C ARG A 10 -21.01 31.80 -0.01
N THR A 11 -21.31 31.89 -1.31
CA THR A 11 -21.24 30.70 -2.19
C THR A 11 -20.07 30.65 -3.16
N ILE A 12 -19.20 31.67 -3.26
CA ILE A 12 -18.21 31.75 -4.37
C ILE A 12 -16.81 31.23 -3.99
N ARG A 13 -16.43 31.19 -2.70
CA ARG A 13 -15.05 30.83 -2.28
C ARG A 13 -14.75 29.33 -2.12
N ASN A 14 -15.77 28.47 -2.02
CA ASN A 14 -15.56 27.03 -1.85
C ASN A 14 -15.43 26.33 -3.21
N ASP A 15 -16.20 26.74 -4.21
CA ASP A 15 -16.17 26.15 -5.56
C ASP A 15 -14.82 26.35 -6.27
N GLU A 16 -14.09 27.44 -6.01
CA GLU A 16 -12.76 27.67 -6.59
C GLU A 16 -11.67 26.77 -5.97
N LYS A 17 -11.79 26.42 -4.69
CA LYS A 17 -10.86 25.48 -4.03
C LYS A 17 -11.07 24.05 -4.52
N ASP A 18 -12.32 23.66 -4.74
CA ASP A 18 -12.66 22.32 -5.23
C ASP A 18 -12.36 22.14 -6.72
N LYS A 19 -12.47 23.20 -7.53
CA LYS A 19 -12.01 23.21 -8.94
C LYS A 19 -10.49 23.20 -9.08
N LYS A 20 -9.77 23.79 -8.12
CA LYS A 20 -8.30 23.76 -8.09
C LYS A 20 -7.77 22.37 -7.69
N SER A 21 -8.40 21.73 -6.70
CA SER A 21 -8.02 20.38 -6.25
C SER A 21 -8.26 19.30 -7.32
N THR A 22 -9.32 19.41 -8.11
CA THR A 22 -9.58 18.51 -9.26
C THR A 22 -8.59 18.70 -10.40
N LYS A 23 -8.18 19.95 -10.70
CA LYS A 23 -7.11 20.21 -11.69
C LYS A 23 -5.76 19.65 -11.23
N ASP A 24 -5.43 19.76 -9.95
CA ASP A 24 -4.18 19.22 -9.38
C ASP A 24 -4.16 17.69 -9.37
N TYR A 25 -5.32 17.03 -9.22
CA TYR A 25 -5.46 15.58 -9.33
C TYR A 25 -5.25 15.08 -10.77
N LYS A 26 -5.91 15.69 -11.77
CA LYS A 26 -5.72 15.34 -13.20
C LYS A 26 -4.25 15.51 -13.63
N ARG A 27 -3.63 16.64 -13.26
CA ARG A 27 -2.22 16.93 -13.59
C ARG A 27 -1.23 15.91 -13.01
N ARG A 28 -1.55 15.26 -11.88
CA ARG A 28 -0.71 14.21 -11.27
C ARG A 28 -0.87 12.84 -11.92
N LYS A 29 -2.06 12.48 -12.45
CA LYS A 29 -2.23 11.28 -13.28
C LYS A 29 -1.36 11.37 -14.53
N ASP A 30 -1.37 12.52 -15.19
CA ASP A 30 -0.56 12.78 -16.39
C ASP A 30 0.95 12.74 -16.09
N TYR A 31 1.37 13.25 -14.93
CA TYR A 31 2.78 13.17 -14.49
C TYR A 31 3.24 11.74 -14.20
N LYS A 32 2.35 10.88 -13.69
CA LYS A 32 2.65 9.46 -13.43
C LYS A 32 2.74 8.66 -14.73
N VAL A 33 1.92 9.01 -15.74
CA VAL A 33 1.98 8.42 -17.09
C VAL A 33 3.24 8.86 -17.85
N ASN A 34 3.62 10.14 -17.76
CA ASN A 34 4.83 10.65 -18.43
C ASN A 34 6.14 10.15 -17.82
N LYS A 35 6.20 9.91 -16.51
CA LYS A 35 7.40 9.32 -15.87
C LYS A 35 7.62 7.85 -16.28
N ILE A 36 6.55 7.13 -16.65
CA ILE A 36 6.62 5.77 -17.19
C ILE A 36 7.11 5.79 -18.65
N SER A 37 6.74 6.81 -19.44
CA SER A 37 7.18 6.94 -20.84
C SER A 37 8.61 7.50 -20.97
N GLU A 38 9.08 8.34 -20.05
CA GLU A 38 10.46 8.85 -20.02
C GLU A 38 11.48 7.79 -19.59
N ASN A 39 11.13 6.88 -18.66
CA ASN A 39 12.01 5.78 -18.27
C ASN A 39 12.25 4.77 -19.42
N ASN A 40 11.37 4.71 -20.42
CA ASN A 40 11.54 3.86 -21.60
C ASN A 40 12.36 4.53 -22.73
N LYS A 41 12.74 5.80 -22.60
CA LYS A 41 13.54 6.54 -23.61
C LYS A 41 15.03 6.69 -23.26
N ALA A 42 15.45 6.34 -22.04
CA ALA A 42 16.82 6.58 -21.57
C ALA A 42 17.84 5.44 -21.85
N SER A 43 17.53 4.49 -22.74
CA SER A 43 18.43 3.38 -23.11
C SER A 43 18.71 3.33 -24.61
N LYS A 44 19.18 4.44 -25.19
CA LYS A 44 19.80 4.44 -26.53
C LYS A 44 20.91 5.48 -26.62
N THR A 45 22.16 5.08 -26.37
CA THR A 45 23.36 5.58 -27.08
C THR A 45 24.62 4.87 -26.60
N SER A 46 25.17 3.98 -27.43
CA SER A 46 26.59 3.99 -27.86
C SER A 46 26.84 2.82 -28.82
N LYS A 47 26.96 3.14 -30.12
CA LYS A 47 27.57 2.26 -31.12
C LYS A 47 29.02 2.72 -31.29
N THR A 48 29.96 1.83 -31.04
CA THR A 48 31.22 1.76 -31.80
C THR A 48 31.56 0.30 -32.03
N SER A 49 31.72 -0.03 -33.31
CA SER A 49 31.91 -1.34 -33.91
C SER A 49 33.39 -1.76 -33.93
N LYS A 50 33.68 -3.06 -33.74
CA LYS A 50 34.46 -3.90 -34.69
C LYS A 50 34.61 -5.36 -34.21
N ILE A 51 33.84 -6.22 -34.88
CA ILE A 51 34.20 -7.54 -35.47
C ILE A 51 35.14 -8.48 -34.69
N SER A 52 34.63 -9.65 -34.30
CA SER A 52 35.20 -10.95 -34.74
C SER A 52 34.17 -12.07 -34.56
N LYS A 53 33.85 -12.73 -35.67
CA LYS A 53 33.05 -13.95 -35.74
C LYS A 53 33.86 -15.09 -35.13
N THR A 54 33.39 -15.72 -34.05
CA THR A 54 33.66 -17.12 -33.67
C THR A 54 32.84 -17.50 -32.44
N SER A 55 32.34 -18.75 -32.40
CA SER A 55 31.68 -19.45 -31.28
C SER A 55 30.17 -19.24 -31.04
N LYS A 56 29.34 -19.74 -31.97
CA LYS A 56 27.89 -19.91 -31.80
C LYS A 56 27.49 -21.21 -31.05
N ILE A 57 28.44 -21.88 -30.38
CA ILE A 57 28.23 -23.18 -29.71
C ILE A 57 28.30 -23.06 -28.17
N ASN A 58 28.81 -21.95 -27.61
CA ASN A 58 28.94 -21.76 -26.16
C ASN A 58 27.88 -20.84 -25.51
N GLN A 59 26.84 -20.44 -26.25
CA GLN A 59 25.76 -19.60 -25.72
C GLN A 59 24.60 -20.40 -25.13
N ILE A 60 24.35 -21.62 -25.62
CA ILE A 60 23.20 -22.43 -25.20
C ILE A 60 23.36 -22.90 -23.74
N ASN A 61 24.59 -23.20 -23.30
CA ASN A 61 24.83 -23.66 -21.93
C ASN A 61 24.77 -22.56 -20.86
N LYS A 62 24.96 -21.28 -21.22
CA LYS A 62 24.91 -20.15 -20.26
C LYS A 62 23.49 -19.75 -19.92
N ASP A 63 22.58 -19.83 -20.89
CA ASP A 63 21.18 -19.49 -20.68
C ASP A 63 20.49 -20.59 -19.85
N GLU A 64 20.83 -21.86 -20.06
CA GLU A 64 20.36 -22.97 -19.21
C GLU A 64 20.92 -22.90 -17.78
N GLU A 65 22.20 -22.53 -17.58
CA GLU A 65 22.74 -22.25 -16.24
C GLU A 65 22.01 -21.08 -15.55
N LEU A 66 21.78 -19.96 -16.25
CA LEU A 66 21.06 -18.81 -15.71
C LEU A 66 19.60 -19.11 -15.35
N ILE A 67 18.95 -19.99 -16.11
CA ILE A 67 17.57 -20.43 -15.84
C ILE A 67 17.56 -21.38 -14.63
N LEU A 68 18.55 -22.29 -14.51
CA LEU A 68 18.69 -23.20 -13.38
C LEU A 68 18.96 -22.47 -12.05
N PHE A 69 19.75 -21.39 -12.07
CA PHE A 69 19.96 -20.51 -10.89
C PHE A 69 18.73 -19.68 -10.51
N SER A 70 17.76 -19.52 -11.41
CA SER A 70 16.55 -18.73 -11.16
C SER A 70 15.40 -19.55 -10.55
N GLU A 71 15.43 -20.88 -10.73
CA GLU A 71 14.40 -21.81 -10.25
C GLU A 71 14.82 -22.62 -9.03
N GLN A 72 16.10 -22.61 -8.65
CA GLN A 72 16.47 -22.95 -7.27
C GLN A 72 15.84 -21.89 -6.36
N GLU A 73 14.80 -22.28 -5.62
CA GLU A 73 14.31 -21.53 -4.48
C GLU A 73 15.51 -21.01 -3.69
N ASN A 74 15.62 -19.68 -3.59
CA ASN A 74 16.59 -18.99 -2.74
C ASN A 74 16.28 -19.32 -1.26
N ASN A 75 16.49 -20.57 -0.86
CA ASN A 75 16.25 -21.08 0.48
C ASN A 75 17.36 -20.67 1.46
N ASP A 76 18.46 -20.08 0.96
CA ASP A 76 19.61 -19.69 1.78
C ASP A 76 19.57 -18.24 2.26
N LEU A 77 18.75 -17.37 1.65
CA LEU A 77 18.67 -15.98 2.11
C LEU A 77 17.60 -15.84 3.20
N PRO A 78 17.95 -15.27 4.37
CA PRO A 78 16.96 -15.07 5.41
C PRO A 78 15.89 -14.09 4.95
N LEU A 79 14.67 -14.33 5.43
CA LEU A 79 13.51 -13.50 5.13
C LEU A 79 13.74 -12.01 5.42
N LEU A 80 14.43 -11.72 6.52
CA LEU A 80 14.89 -10.39 6.88
C LEU A 80 16.40 -10.32 6.73
N ILE A 81 16.84 -9.32 5.98
CA ILE A 81 18.24 -9.05 5.68
C ILE A 81 18.62 -7.81 6.49
N ASP A 82 19.71 -7.92 7.25
CA ASP A 82 20.22 -6.87 8.12
C ASP A 82 21.73 -6.65 7.90
N THR A 83 22.37 -5.90 8.81
CA THR A 83 23.81 -5.59 8.73
C THR A 83 24.74 -6.80 8.91
N LYS A 84 24.21 -7.99 9.24
CA LYS A 84 24.99 -9.24 9.24
C LYS A 84 25.13 -9.83 7.85
N HIS A 85 24.21 -9.48 6.95
CA HIS A 85 24.11 -10.04 5.60
C HIS A 85 24.62 -9.07 4.54
N LEU A 86 24.51 -7.77 4.80
CA LEU A 86 24.98 -6.72 3.90
C LEU A 86 26.01 -5.84 4.58
N PRO A 87 27.04 -5.34 3.86
CA PRO A 87 28.17 -4.62 4.44
C PRO A 87 27.82 -3.22 5.02
N GLY A 88 26.55 -2.81 4.96
CA GLY A 88 26.04 -1.67 5.71
C GLY A 88 24.85 -0.95 5.07
N PRO A 89 24.40 0.17 5.66
CA PRO A 89 23.26 0.95 5.19
C PRO A 89 23.40 1.51 3.77
N LEU A 90 24.63 1.82 3.32
CA LEU A 90 24.86 2.33 1.97
C LEU A 90 24.52 1.27 0.91
N SER A 91 24.94 0.03 1.13
CA SER A 91 24.60 -1.09 0.24
C SER A 91 23.11 -1.39 0.23
N MET A 92 22.44 -1.31 1.40
CA MET A 92 20.97 -1.44 1.47
C MET A 92 20.27 -0.34 0.66
N LYS A 93 20.73 0.91 0.78
CA LYS A 93 20.21 2.03 -0.01
C LYS A 93 20.43 1.82 -1.51
N GLN A 94 21.61 1.33 -1.92
CA GLN A 94 21.90 1.00 -3.31
C GLN A 94 20.96 -0.11 -3.83
N LEU A 95 20.80 -1.21 -3.10
CA LEU A 95 19.88 -2.29 -3.49
C LEU A 95 18.42 -1.82 -3.57
N CYS A 96 18.01 -0.92 -2.68
CA CYS A 96 16.69 -0.30 -2.72
C CYS A 96 16.53 0.57 -3.98
N ASN A 97 17.55 1.33 -4.36
CA ASN A 97 17.54 2.13 -5.58
C ASN A 97 17.50 1.26 -6.85
N TYR A 98 18.15 0.09 -6.83
CA TYR A 98 18.06 -0.90 -7.90
C TYR A 98 16.73 -1.67 -7.93
N GLY A 99 15.84 -1.46 -6.95
CA GLY A 99 14.53 -2.12 -6.88
C GLY A 99 14.58 -3.59 -6.46
N ALA A 100 15.73 -4.09 -5.99
CA ALA A 100 15.89 -5.46 -5.52
C ALA A 100 15.50 -5.64 -4.04
N PHE A 101 15.34 -4.53 -3.30
CA PHE A 101 15.25 -4.54 -1.84
C PHE A 101 14.22 -3.54 -1.33
N ASN A 102 13.45 -3.92 -0.30
CA ASN A 102 12.59 -3.02 0.46
C ASN A 102 13.18 -2.77 1.83
N ASN A 103 13.36 -1.49 2.16
CA ASN A 103 13.79 -1.09 3.49
C ASN A 103 12.64 -1.25 4.51
N LEU A 104 12.95 -1.91 5.63
CA LEU A 104 12.18 -1.82 6.88
C LEU A 104 12.73 -0.67 7.72
N SER A 105 14.04 -0.66 7.89
CA SER A 105 14.76 0.41 8.57
C SER A 105 16.03 0.77 7.80
N ILE A 106 16.85 1.69 8.35
CA ILE A 106 18.17 2.00 7.80
C ILE A 106 19.16 0.83 7.89
N ARG A 107 18.85 -0.19 8.72
CA ARG A 107 19.73 -1.34 9.00
C ARG A 107 19.10 -2.69 8.64
N SER A 108 17.90 -2.69 8.08
CA SER A 108 17.20 -3.93 7.78
C SER A 108 16.16 -3.79 6.69
N GLY A 109 15.86 -4.89 6.03
CA GLY A 109 14.86 -4.95 4.98
C GLY A 109 14.64 -6.38 4.51
N PHE A 110 14.02 -6.51 3.34
CA PHE A 110 13.70 -7.79 2.73
C PHE A 110 13.74 -7.68 1.21
N ALA A 111 13.93 -8.82 0.55
CA ALA A 111 13.98 -8.87 -0.91
C ALA A 111 12.66 -8.40 -1.55
N GLN A 112 12.76 -7.74 -2.71
CA GLN A 112 11.59 -7.32 -3.49
C GLN A 112 10.75 -8.52 -3.93
N SER A 113 11.36 -9.68 -4.19
CA SER A 113 10.66 -10.92 -4.54
C SER A 113 9.64 -11.32 -3.48
N THR A 114 10.02 -11.27 -2.20
CA THR A 114 9.16 -11.53 -1.04
C THR A 114 7.98 -10.56 -0.96
N ALA A 115 8.16 -9.32 -1.43
CA ALA A 115 7.13 -8.28 -1.40
C ALA A 115 6.01 -8.48 -2.44
N LYS A 116 6.22 -9.32 -3.46
CA LYS A 116 5.29 -9.45 -4.60
C LYS A 116 3.99 -10.16 -4.24
N THR A 117 4.05 -11.18 -3.39
CA THR A 117 2.88 -12.00 -3.02
C THR A 117 2.32 -11.59 -1.65
N PRO A 118 1.00 -11.68 -1.42
CA PRO A 118 0.40 -11.48 -0.10
C PRO A 118 1.03 -12.38 0.97
N GLU A 119 1.37 -13.62 0.61
CA GLU A 119 1.98 -14.61 1.50
C GLU A 119 3.38 -14.20 1.94
N GLY A 120 4.19 -13.66 1.02
CA GLY A 120 5.52 -13.15 1.35
C GLY A 120 5.44 -11.90 2.23
N ARG A 121 4.51 -10.99 1.95
CA ARG A 121 4.23 -9.82 2.81
C ARG A 121 3.78 -10.23 4.21
N CYS A 122 2.93 -11.25 4.32
CA CYS A 122 2.55 -11.84 5.60
C CYS A 122 3.74 -12.43 6.34
N ALA A 123 4.63 -13.16 5.65
CA ALA A 123 5.84 -13.70 6.26
C ALA A 123 6.71 -12.59 6.86
N VAL A 124 6.92 -11.50 6.12
CA VAL A 124 7.68 -10.32 6.60
C VAL A 124 7.02 -9.74 7.87
N LEU A 125 5.72 -9.45 7.82
CA LEU A 125 5.02 -8.91 8.98
C LEU A 125 4.96 -9.88 10.17
N LYS A 126 4.95 -11.20 9.93
CA LYS A 126 4.98 -12.19 11.01
C LYS A 126 6.24 -12.09 11.88
N LYS A 127 7.37 -11.67 11.30
CA LYS A 127 8.62 -11.40 12.06
C LYS A 127 8.58 -10.09 12.82
N LEU A 128 7.74 -9.14 12.39
CA LEU A 128 7.62 -7.82 13.01
C LEU A 128 6.54 -7.77 14.10
N LEU A 129 5.42 -8.45 13.88
CA LEU A 129 4.24 -8.34 14.72
C LEU A 129 4.27 -9.34 15.88
N PRO A 130 3.84 -8.94 17.09
CA PRO A 130 3.71 -9.87 18.20
C PRO A 130 2.75 -11.04 17.90
N SER A 131 3.02 -12.18 18.52
CA SER A 131 2.17 -13.36 18.41
C SER A 131 0.72 -13.09 18.86
N GLY A 132 -0.24 -13.71 18.17
CA GLY A 132 -1.66 -13.57 18.48
C GLY A 132 -2.29 -12.23 18.06
N THR A 133 -1.55 -11.34 17.38
CA THR A 133 -2.13 -10.10 16.84
C THR A 133 -2.84 -10.34 15.51
N VAL A 134 -3.69 -9.39 15.09
CA VAL A 134 -4.31 -9.35 13.76
C VAL A 134 -3.87 -8.08 13.05
N ALA A 135 -3.32 -8.18 11.85
CA ALA A 135 -2.99 -7.01 11.04
C ALA A 135 -4.28 -6.34 10.52
N CYS A 136 -4.37 -5.01 10.62
CA CYS A 136 -5.56 -4.24 10.21
C CYS A 136 -5.21 -2.94 9.47
N ALA A 137 -6.24 -2.23 8.98
CA ALA A 137 -6.12 -0.92 8.33
C ALA A 137 -4.98 -0.87 7.27
N PHE A 138 -4.05 0.09 7.34
CA PHE A 138 -2.98 0.22 6.35
C PHE A 138 -1.96 -0.91 6.38
N THR A 139 -1.85 -1.63 7.49
CA THR A 139 -0.96 -2.79 7.59
C THR A 139 -1.56 -3.99 6.85
N ALA A 140 -2.88 -4.20 7.01
CA ALA A 140 -3.60 -5.17 6.20
C ALA A 140 -3.63 -4.75 4.72
N SER A 141 -3.85 -3.47 4.41
CA SER A 141 -3.84 -3.02 3.01
C SER A 141 -2.50 -3.23 2.34
N TRP A 142 -1.38 -3.06 3.05
CA TRP A 142 -0.05 -3.40 2.53
C TRP A 142 0.08 -4.90 2.23
N ILE A 143 -0.47 -5.79 3.06
CA ILE A 143 -0.52 -7.23 2.76
C ILE A 143 -1.33 -7.49 1.49
N TRP A 144 -2.44 -6.79 1.26
CA TRP A 144 -3.30 -7.03 0.10
C TRP A 144 -2.77 -6.41 -1.20
N LEU A 145 -2.27 -5.18 -1.15
CA LEU A 145 -1.87 -4.40 -2.32
C LEU A 145 -0.37 -4.49 -2.59
N GLY A 146 0.45 -4.51 -1.53
CA GLY A 146 1.89 -4.30 -1.61
C GLY A 146 2.27 -2.83 -1.53
N GLY A 147 3.41 -2.48 -2.12
CA GLY A 147 3.97 -1.12 -2.08
C GLY A 147 4.90 -0.89 -0.90
N LYS A 148 5.04 0.37 -0.48
CA LYS A 148 5.90 0.74 0.65
C LYS A 148 5.25 0.32 1.96
N ILE A 149 6.02 -0.35 2.81
CA ILE A 149 5.56 -0.74 4.15
C ILE A 149 5.20 0.51 4.98
N PRO A 150 4.06 0.50 5.72
CA PRO A 150 3.70 1.61 6.60
C PRO A 150 4.70 1.80 7.76
N ASN A 151 5.05 3.05 8.07
CA ASN A 151 5.89 3.36 9.23
C ASN A 151 5.22 3.01 10.57
N ILE A 152 3.89 3.11 10.62
CA ILE A 152 3.08 2.71 11.77
C ILE A 152 2.36 1.43 11.39
N LEU A 153 2.60 0.36 12.14
CA LEU A 153 1.96 -0.93 11.96
C LEU A 153 0.72 -1.03 12.85
N GLU A 154 -0.42 -1.11 12.20
CA GLU A 154 -1.74 -1.15 12.80
C GLU A 154 -2.16 -2.60 13.04
N ILE A 155 -2.45 -2.90 14.31
CA ILE A 155 -2.84 -4.24 14.76
C ILE A 155 -4.06 -4.19 15.65
N ILE A 156 -4.84 -5.27 15.63
CA ILE A 156 -5.89 -5.54 16.61
C ILE A 156 -5.34 -6.53 17.65
N SER A 157 -5.38 -6.12 18.92
CA SER A 157 -4.98 -6.94 20.07
C SER A 157 -5.61 -6.39 21.35
N ASN A 158 -5.77 -7.26 22.34
CA ASN A 158 -6.16 -6.86 23.70
C ASN A 158 -4.95 -6.36 24.51
N SER A 159 -3.75 -6.81 24.16
CA SER A 159 -2.50 -6.45 24.83
C SER A 159 -1.99 -5.08 24.39
N HIS A 160 -1.28 -4.40 25.28
CA HIS A 160 -0.54 -3.18 24.93
C HIS A 160 0.90 -3.52 24.56
N TYR A 161 1.41 -2.88 23.51
CA TYR A 161 2.81 -3.03 23.09
C TYR A 161 3.49 -1.67 23.05
N ARG A 162 4.71 -1.60 23.59
CA ARG A 162 5.58 -0.41 23.54
C ARG A 162 6.85 -0.61 22.71
N ILE A 163 7.03 -1.83 22.19
CA ILE A 163 8.19 -2.20 21.36
C ILE A 163 8.06 -1.55 19.98
N LYS A 164 9.19 -1.21 19.36
CA LYS A 164 9.28 -0.72 17.98
C LYS A 164 10.06 -1.71 17.10
N PRO A 165 9.41 -2.74 16.54
CA PRO A 165 10.08 -3.73 15.70
C PRO A 165 10.68 -3.05 14.46
N HIS A 166 12.01 -3.12 14.30
CA HIS A 166 12.70 -2.51 13.16
C HIS A 166 12.30 -1.05 12.90
N ASP A 167 12.24 -0.23 13.95
CA ASP A 167 11.87 1.19 13.93
C ASP A 167 10.41 1.50 13.55
N HIS A 168 9.56 0.48 13.40
CA HIS A 168 8.12 0.66 13.18
C HIS A 168 7.37 0.80 14.51
N GLN A 169 6.52 1.82 14.62
CA GLN A 169 5.64 1.98 15.78
C GLN A 169 4.42 1.06 15.65
N LEU A 170 4.04 0.38 16.73
CA LEU A 170 2.78 -0.38 16.77
C LEU A 170 1.63 0.53 17.22
N GLN A 171 0.56 0.56 16.44
CA GLN A 171 -0.73 1.15 16.81
C GLN A 171 -1.73 0.05 17.07
N VAL A 172 -2.21 -0.04 18.31
CA VAL A 172 -3.10 -1.12 18.76
C VAL A 172 -4.54 -0.64 18.80
N PHE A 173 -5.42 -1.34 18.08
CA PHE A 173 -6.86 -1.18 18.15
C PHE A 173 -7.49 -2.29 19.00
N ARG A 174 -8.40 -1.90 19.89
CA ARG A 174 -9.22 -2.84 20.67
C ARG A 174 -10.59 -2.98 20.03
N ARG A 175 -10.71 -3.94 19.11
CA ARG A 175 -11.95 -4.20 18.37
C ARG A 175 -12.25 -5.70 18.40
N LYS A 176 -13.53 -6.05 18.60
CA LYS A 176 -13.99 -7.43 18.42
C LYS A 176 -14.09 -7.72 16.93
N LEU A 177 -13.52 -8.84 16.50
CA LEU A 177 -13.56 -9.31 15.12
C LEU A 177 -14.38 -10.58 15.03
N LEU A 178 -15.28 -10.65 14.05
CA LEU A 178 -15.97 -11.89 13.70
C LEU A 178 -15.04 -12.77 12.84
N LYS A 179 -15.24 -14.10 12.87
CA LYS A 179 -14.41 -15.03 12.06
C LYS A 179 -14.42 -14.69 10.57
N LYS A 180 -15.56 -14.24 10.03
CA LYS A 180 -15.71 -13.80 8.63
C LYS A 180 -14.98 -12.49 8.27
N GLU A 181 -14.60 -11.70 9.27
CA GLU A 181 -13.93 -10.40 9.11
C GLU A 181 -12.41 -10.51 9.14
N GLN A 182 -11.88 -11.73 9.28
CA GLN A 182 -10.46 -12.01 9.30
C GLN A 182 -10.15 -13.21 8.41
N ARG A 183 -8.93 -13.26 7.90
CA ARG A 183 -8.37 -14.37 7.14
C ARG A 183 -7.04 -14.77 7.78
N MET A 184 -6.78 -16.07 7.77
CA MET A 184 -5.46 -16.61 8.07
C MET A 184 -4.69 -16.67 6.75
N ILE A 185 -3.54 -16.00 6.69
CA ILE A 185 -2.60 -16.14 5.57
C ILE A 185 -1.31 -16.69 6.16
N LYS A 186 -1.03 -17.98 5.86
CA LYS A 186 -0.03 -18.78 6.57
C LYS A 186 -0.28 -18.68 8.09
N ASP A 187 0.61 -18.01 8.82
CA ASP A 187 0.58 -17.93 10.29
C ASP A 187 0.17 -16.56 10.84
N LEU A 188 -0.25 -15.63 9.96
CA LEU A 188 -0.66 -14.29 10.36
C LEU A 188 -2.15 -14.09 10.11
N ARG A 189 -2.85 -13.61 11.14
CA ARG A 189 -4.22 -13.13 11.01
C ARG A 189 -4.23 -11.75 10.38
N VAL A 190 -5.08 -11.56 9.39
CA VAL A 190 -5.24 -10.30 8.67
C VAL A 190 -6.74 -10.00 8.56
N THR A 191 -7.15 -8.74 8.67
CA THR A 191 -8.56 -8.40 8.41
C THR A 191 -8.92 -8.67 6.94
N SER A 192 -10.15 -9.12 6.69
CA SER A 192 -10.64 -9.33 5.33
C SER A 192 -10.61 -8.02 4.55
N VAL A 193 -10.67 -8.06 3.21
CA VAL A 193 -10.61 -6.84 2.39
C VAL A 193 -11.73 -5.87 2.77
N ALA A 194 -12.98 -6.34 2.86
CA ALA A 194 -14.10 -5.52 3.31
C ALA A 194 -13.88 -4.92 4.71
N ARG A 195 -13.35 -5.71 5.65
CA ARG A 195 -13.04 -5.21 6.99
C ARG A 195 -11.88 -4.20 6.99
N THR A 196 -10.87 -4.40 6.15
CA THR A 196 -9.74 -3.49 5.97
C THR A 196 -10.22 -2.13 5.48
N ILE A 197 -11.15 -2.11 4.51
CA ILE A 197 -11.80 -0.88 4.05
C ILE A 197 -12.49 -0.17 5.21
N CYS A 198 -13.24 -0.89 6.04
CA CYS A 198 -13.87 -0.30 7.22
C CYS A 198 -12.87 0.21 8.24
N ASP A 199 -11.77 -0.51 8.47
CA ASP A 199 -10.74 -0.06 9.40
C ASP A 199 -10.11 1.26 8.93
N ILE A 200 -9.90 1.43 7.62
CA ILE A 200 -9.42 2.68 7.00
C ILE A 200 -10.49 3.79 7.06
N ALA A 201 -11.76 3.45 6.85
CA ALA A 201 -12.87 4.39 6.96
C ALA A 201 -13.04 4.92 8.39
N LEU A 202 -12.83 4.07 9.39
CA LEU A 202 -12.91 4.40 10.81
C LEU A 202 -11.70 5.19 11.34
N THR A 203 -10.59 5.24 10.58
CA THR A 203 -9.40 5.98 10.96
C THR A 203 -9.46 7.40 10.38
N PRO A 204 -9.56 8.45 11.23
CA PRO A 204 -9.65 9.82 10.73
C PRO A 204 -8.34 10.27 10.08
N SER A 205 -8.45 11.04 8.98
CA SER A 205 -7.32 11.71 8.35
C SER A 205 -6.78 12.84 9.22
N LYS A 206 -5.46 12.97 9.34
CA LYS A 206 -4.84 14.11 10.05
C LYS A 206 -4.57 15.29 9.13
N ASN A 207 -4.42 15.04 7.84
CA ASN A 207 -4.11 16.04 6.82
C ASN A 207 -4.61 15.57 5.44
N ILE A 208 -4.49 16.45 4.44
CA ILE A 208 -4.94 16.18 3.06
C ILE A 208 -4.20 15.00 2.40
N TYR A 209 -2.92 14.78 2.71
CA TYR A 209 -2.14 13.67 2.13
C TYR A 209 -2.59 12.31 2.69
N ASP A 210 -2.91 12.26 3.98
CA ASP A 210 -3.49 11.07 4.60
C ASP A 210 -4.84 10.76 3.97
N GLU A 211 -5.65 11.78 3.71
CA GLU A 211 -6.96 11.62 3.06
C GLU A 211 -6.84 11.05 1.65
N MET A 212 -5.94 11.62 0.83
CA MET A 212 -5.66 11.09 -0.51
C MET A 212 -5.21 9.63 -0.45
N ARG A 213 -4.27 9.31 0.47
CA ARG A 213 -3.80 7.94 0.66
C ARG A 213 -4.92 6.99 1.05
N ARG A 214 -5.84 7.40 1.93
CA ARG A 214 -6.99 6.59 2.34
C ARG A 214 -7.89 6.27 1.15
N VAL A 215 -8.27 7.28 0.37
CA VAL A 215 -9.11 7.11 -0.82
C VAL A 215 -8.44 6.21 -1.85
N ASP A 216 -7.19 6.51 -2.23
CA ASP A 216 -6.44 5.72 -3.22
C ASP A 216 -6.33 4.25 -2.80
N THR A 217 -6.00 4.00 -1.52
CA THR A 217 -5.86 2.63 -0.99
C THR A 217 -7.19 1.87 -1.04
N VAL A 218 -8.30 2.52 -0.67
CA VAL A 218 -9.62 1.87 -0.64
C VAL A 218 -10.11 1.58 -2.06
N CYS A 219 -10.00 2.53 -2.99
CA CYS A 219 -10.36 2.30 -4.39
C CYS A 219 -9.52 1.16 -5.00
N GLU A 220 -8.22 1.11 -4.72
CA GLU A 220 -7.35 0.04 -5.22
C GLU A 220 -7.73 -1.33 -4.62
N LEU A 221 -8.10 -1.40 -3.34
CA LEU A 221 -8.60 -2.62 -2.70
C LEU A 221 -9.91 -3.12 -3.35
N VAL A 222 -10.85 -2.20 -3.57
CA VAL A 222 -12.15 -2.48 -4.21
C VAL A 222 -11.94 -3.03 -5.61
N GLN A 223 -11.11 -2.35 -6.42
CA GLN A 223 -10.81 -2.75 -7.80
C GLN A 223 -10.06 -4.09 -7.87
N LYS A 224 -9.02 -4.29 -7.06
CA LYS A 224 -8.18 -5.49 -7.13
C LYS A 224 -8.89 -6.76 -6.64
N TYR A 225 -9.76 -6.64 -5.65
CA TYR A 225 -10.42 -7.78 -5.00
C TYR A 225 -11.93 -7.86 -5.27
N ASN A 226 -12.46 -7.05 -6.19
CA ASN A 226 -13.87 -6.98 -6.55
C ASN A 226 -14.80 -6.95 -5.32
N THR A 227 -14.42 -6.16 -4.31
CA THR A 227 -15.15 -6.04 -3.03
C THR A 227 -16.06 -4.83 -3.08
N SER A 228 -17.30 -4.94 -2.61
CA SER A 228 -18.23 -3.81 -2.60
C SER A 228 -18.07 -2.94 -1.34
N PHE A 229 -18.23 -1.63 -1.49
CA PHE A 229 -18.39 -0.72 -0.35
C PHE A 229 -19.57 -1.10 0.56
N LYS A 230 -20.64 -1.70 -0.01
CA LYS A 230 -21.80 -2.19 0.75
C LYS A 230 -21.43 -3.27 1.77
N ASP A 231 -20.41 -4.08 1.48
CA ASP A 231 -19.96 -5.09 2.44
C ASP A 231 -19.29 -4.46 3.64
N CYS A 232 -18.63 -3.31 3.45
CA CYS A 232 -18.13 -2.54 4.57
C CYS A 232 -19.26 -1.88 5.37
N GLU A 233 -20.26 -1.29 4.70
CA GLU A 233 -21.42 -0.71 5.39
C GLU A 233 -22.11 -1.74 6.29
N LYS A 234 -22.36 -2.96 5.77
CA LYS A 234 -22.92 -4.08 6.55
C LYS A 234 -22.09 -4.41 7.80
N ILE A 235 -20.76 -4.35 7.71
CA ILE A 235 -19.87 -4.60 8.85
C ILE A 235 -20.01 -3.48 9.88
N ILE A 236 -20.04 -2.22 9.45
CA ILE A 236 -20.23 -1.08 10.35
C ILE A 236 -21.62 -1.14 11.01
N ASP A 237 -22.66 -1.50 10.26
CA ASP A 237 -24.04 -1.65 10.74
C ASP A 237 -24.20 -2.78 11.75
N SER A 238 -23.43 -3.86 11.61
CA SER A 238 -23.45 -4.98 12.56
C SER A 238 -22.96 -4.60 13.97
N ASN A 239 -22.31 -3.46 14.12
CA ASN A 239 -21.95 -2.89 15.41
C ASN A 239 -22.05 -1.34 15.40
N PRO A 240 -23.26 -0.81 15.63
CA PRO A 240 -23.53 0.63 15.57
C PRO A 240 -22.72 1.47 16.56
N TYR A 241 -22.25 0.86 17.65
CA TYR A 241 -21.50 1.53 18.70
C TYR A 241 -19.99 1.61 18.42
N PHE A 242 -19.54 1.26 17.20
CA PHE A 242 -18.15 1.50 16.83
C PHE A 242 -17.85 3.01 16.91
N PRO A 243 -16.81 3.43 17.66
CA PRO A 243 -16.40 4.82 17.70
C PRO A 243 -16.07 5.31 16.29
N GLY A 244 -16.74 6.38 15.84
CA GLY A 244 -16.57 6.93 14.50
C GLY A 244 -17.39 6.26 13.39
N ALA A 245 -18.32 5.33 13.71
CA ALA A 245 -19.16 4.66 12.71
C ALA A 245 -19.94 5.62 11.80
N ALA A 246 -20.56 6.66 12.36
CA ALA A 246 -21.31 7.66 11.58
C ALA A 246 -20.41 8.37 10.56
N LYS A 247 -19.25 8.87 11.00
CA LYS A 247 -18.26 9.53 10.14
C LYS A 247 -17.71 8.60 9.07
N ALA A 248 -17.46 7.33 9.42
CA ALA A 248 -16.99 6.34 8.45
C ALA A 248 -18.03 6.07 7.35
N LYS A 249 -19.31 6.00 7.68
CA LYS A 249 -20.40 5.85 6.70
C LYS A 249 -20.51 7.08 5.78
N GLU A 250 -20.50 8.28 6.35
CA GLU A 250 -20.51 9.52 5.57
C GLU A 250 -19.32 9.58 4.61
N TRP A 251 -18.15 9.16 5.07
CA TRP A 251 -16.93 9.11 4.26
C TRP A 251 -17.01 8.09 3.12
N ILE A 252 -17.55 6.89 3.38
CA ILE A 252 -17.76 5.88 2.34
C ILE A 252 -18.72 6.40 1.27
N LYS A 253 -19.84 7.01 1.66
CA LYS A 253 -20.80 7.62 0.73
C LYS A 253 -20.15 8.70 -0.14
N TYR A 254 -19.37 9.58 0.47
CA TYR A 254 -18.63 10.61 -0.26
C TYR A 254 -17.68 10.04 -1.31
N ILE A 255 -17.03 8.91 -1.04
CA ILE A 255 -16.15 8.25 -2.02
C ILE A 255 -16.97 7.68 -3.18
N ILE A 256 -18.06 6.98 -2.88
CA ILE A 256 -18.95 6.39 -3.90
C ILE A 256 -19.46 7.49 -4.83
N ASP A 257 -20.00 8.57 -4.27
CA ASP A 257 -20.53 9.71 -5.04
C ASP A 257 -19.45 10.36 -5.93
N LYS A 258 -18.17 10.34 -5.49
CA LYS A 258 -17.05 10.88 -6.26
C LYS A 258 -16.50 9.93 -7.32
N GLU A 259 -16.60 8.62 -7.11
CA GLU A 259 -16.16 7.62 -8.08
C GLU A 259 -17.09 7.65 -9.30
N ASP A 260 -18.40 7.78 -9.09
CA ASP A 260 -19.40 7.92 -10.17
C ASP A 260 -19.12 9.15 -11.06
N ILE A 261 -18.66 10.26 -10.48
CA ILE A 261 -18.29 11.48 -11.23
C ILE A 261 -17.01 11.29 -12.08
N LEU A 262 -16.15 10.33 -11.73
CA LEU A 262 -14.86 10.12 -12.41
C LEU A 262 -14.95 9.16 -13.61
N TYR A 263 -16.05 8.41 -13.74
CA TYR A 263 -16.29 7.44 -14.83
C TYR A 263 -17.32 7.91 -15.89
N ASP A 264 -17.88 9.11 -15.74
CA ASP A 264 -18.84 9.73 -16.67
C ASP A 264 -18.19 10.65 -17.75
N TYR A 265 -16.88 10.52 -17.99
CA TYR A 265 -16.15 11.29 -19.01
C TYR A 265 -15.17 10.45 -19.84
#